data_AF-A0A931X7G5-F1
#
_entry.id   AF-A0A931X7G5-F1
#
_cell.length_a   1.000
_cell.length_b   1.000
_cell.length_c   1.000
_cell.angle_alpha   90.00
_cell.angle_beta   90.00
_cell.angle_gamma   90.00
#
_symmetry.space_group_name_H-M   'P 1'
#
loop_
_entity.id
_entity.type
_entity.pdbx_description
1 polymer ?
#
loop_
_entity_poly.entity_id
_entity_poly.type
_entity_poly.pdbx_seq_one_letter_code
_entity_poly.pdbx_strand_id
1 'polypeptide(L)'
;MKERLLNWLACPLCGGALTLRSARGRDGEIVDGSLGCDRCDHAWPILRGIPRLLPPGMGCETSATAARFAYEWSRYDEIRPEYEAQFRGWISPFDPAGFAGRVVLDAGCGKGRHLRLAARFGARDVVGLDVGASVDVSARNTSDLGAVHLVQGDLARPPLRPGAFDVVYSIGVLHHLGDPAAGFRALAPLLVPGGVLLAWVYAREGNEALLSALGPVRRMTRRSPPGLVRVLAWPPAALIHAAVRAVYRPARSR
;
A
#
# COMPACT_ATOMS: atom_id res chain seq x y z
N MET A 1 6.21 15.97 4.08
CA MET A 1 5.22 15.64 5.12
C MET A 1 4.46 16.90 5.45
N LYS A 2 3.14 16.85 5.31
CA LYS A 2 2.25 17.94 5.69
C LYS A 2 1.93 17.80 7.18
N GLU A 3 1.93 18.90 7.92
CA GLU A 3 1.70 18.86 9.38
C GLU A 3 0.34 18.24 9.75
N ARG A 4 -0.69 18.45 8.91
CA ARG A 4 -2.01 17.84 9.12
C ARG A 4 -1.99 16.31 9.22
N LEU A 5 -0.95 15.63 8.71
CA LEU A 5 -0.77 14.19 8.89
C LEU A 5 -0.74 13.79 10.38
N LEU A 6 -0.22 14.65 11.26
CA LEU A 6 -0.17 14.41 12.72
C LEU A 6 -1.55 14.12 13.33
N ASN A 7 -2.63 14.61 12.70
CA ASN A 7 -4.00 14.37 13.16
C ASN A 7 -4.40 12.90 13.14
N TRP A 8 -3.75 12.08 12.32
CA TRP A 8 -4.07 10.67 12.14
C TRP A 8 -2.99 9.72 12.66
N LEU A 9 -1.84 10.23 13.13
CA LEU A 9 -0.74 9.41 13.62
C LEU A 9 -0.86 9.08 15.11
N ALA A 10 -0.45 7.85 15.45
CA ALA A 10 -0.26 7.39 16.82
C ALA A 10 1.08 6.64 16.93
N CYS A 11 1.67 6.65 18.12
CA CYS A 11 2.90 5.91 18.37
C CYS A 11 2.65 4.39 18.24
N PRO A 12 3.40 3.67 17.39
CA PRO A 12 3.19 2.24 17.18
C PRO A 12 3.56 1.37 18.39
N LEU A 13 4.28 1.92 19.37
CA LEU A 13 4.69 1.18 20.58
C LEU A 13 3.67 1.26 21.72
N CYS A 14 3.01 2.41 21.89
CA CYS A 14 2.15 2.64 23.06
C CYS A 14 0.81 3.32 22.74
N GLY A 15 0.53 3.64 21.47
CA GLY A 15 -0.66 4.37 21.03
C GLY A 15 -0.72 5.84 21.45
N GLY A 16 0.36 6.39 22.04
CA GLY A 16 0.43 7.79 22.46
C GLY A 16 0.45 8.77 21.28
N ALA A 17 0.14 10.03 21.55
CA ALA A 17 0.25 11.09 20.55
C ALA A 17 1.70 11.26 20.10
N LEU A 18 1.87 11.64 18.83
CA LEU A 18 3.16 12.00 18.25
C LEU A 18 3.19 13.51 18.00
N THR A 19 4.26 14.16 18.45
CA THR A 19 4.51 15.59 18.28
C THR A 19 5.78 15.81 17.46
N LEU A 20 5.83 16.90 16.70
CA LEU A 20 7.01 17.26 15.93
C LEU A 20 8.10 17.79 16.88
N ARG A 21 9.25 17.11 16.93
CA ARG A 21 10.40 17.49 17.78
C ARG A 21 11.41 18.32 17.01
N SER A 22 11.63 17.97 15.74
CA SER A 22 12.49 18.72 14.83
C SER A 22 11.95 18.65 13.41
N ALA A 23 12.15 19.70 12.64
CA ALA A 23 11.75 19.73 11.24
C ALA A 23 12.70 20.60 10.42
N ARG A 24 13.04 20.08 9.25
CA ARG A 24 13.61 20.79 8.13
C ARG A 24 12.60 20.77 7.01
N GLY A 25 12.09 21.93 6.66
CA GLY A 25 11.05 22.07 5.64
C GLY A 25 11.53 22.66 4.34
N ARG A 26 10.71 22.47 3.30
CA ARG A 26 10.79 23.16 2.01
C ARG A 26 9.35 23.36 1.51
N ASP A 27 9.04 24.54 1.00
CA ASP A 27 7.74 24.87 0.40
C ASP A 27 6.53 24.57 1.32
N GLY A 28 6.68 24.83 2.62
CA GLY A 28 5.64 24.59 3.63
C GLY A 28 5.45 23.12 4.03
N GLU A 29 6.28 22.20 3.53
CA GLU A 29 6.28 20.80 3.93
C GLU A 29 7.55 20.42 4.69
N ILE A 30 7.42 19.48 5.63
CA ILE A 30 8.57 18.90 6.36
C ILE A 30 9.22 17.84 5.47
N VAL A 31 10.49 18.02 5.12
CA VAL A 31 11.27 17.08 4.30
C VAL A 31 12.00 16.10 5.19
N ASP A 32 12.68 16.56 6.23
CA ASP A 32 13.37 15.70 7.19
C ASP A 32 13.13 16.20 8.62
N GLY A 33 13.19 15.32 9.61
CA GLY A 33 12.92 15.70 10.99
C GLY A 33 12.69 14.52 11.91
N SER A 34 12.06 14.79 13.05
CA SER A 34 11.70 13.75 14.01
C SER A 34 10.36 14.02 14.67
N LEU A 35 9.60 12.95 14.88
CA LEU A 35 8.43 12.90 15.74
C LEU A 35 8.83 12.30 17.09
N GLY A 36 8.33 12.84 18.19
CA GLY A 36 8.47 12.25 19.52
C GLY A 36 7.13 11.77 20.02
N CYS A 37 7.11 10.65 20.74
CA CYS A 37 5.93 10.26 21.49
C CYS A 37 5.90 10.94 22.86
N ASP A 38 4.76 11.49 23.25
CA ASP A 38 4.62 12.16 24.56
C ASP A 38 4.37 11.19 25.72
N ARG A 39 4.31 9.87 25.46
CA ARG A 39 4.05 8.83 26.47
C ARG A 39 5.25 7.94 26.74
N CYS A 40 5.92 7.46 25.69
CA CYS A 40 7.07 6.56 25.84
C CYS A 40 8.40 7.20 25.41
N ASP A 41 8.40 8.50 25.13
CA ASP A 41 9.55 9.31 24.69
C ASP A 41 10.31 8.80 23.45
N HIS A 42 9.78 7.76 22.78
CA HIS A 42 10.40 7.21 21.59
C HIS A 42 10.36 8.24 20.45
N ALA A 43 11.50 8.40 19.78
CA ALA A 43 11.65 9.29 18.64
C ALA A 43 11.60 8.51 17.32
N TRP A 44 10.93 9.08 16.34
CA TRP A 44 10.72 8.50 15.01
C TRP A 44 11.21 9.45 13.94
N PRO A 45 12.03 9.00 12.99
CA PRO A 45 12.54 9.89 11.95
C PRO A 45 11.47 10.16 10.89
N ILE A 46 11.49 11.38 10.37
CA ILE A 46 10.83 11.76 9.13
C ILE A 46 11.95 11.80 8.08
N LEU A 47 11.83 11.00 7.03
CA LEU A 47 12.81 10.94 5.95
C LEU A 47 12.13 11.16 4.61
N ARG A 48 12.57 12.17 3.85
CA ARG A 48 11.98 12.55 2.55
C ARG A 48 10.47 12.79 2.62
N GLY A 49 10.03 13.41 3.71
CA GLY A 49 8.66 13.79 3.95
C GLY A 49 7.75 12.64 4.36
N ILE A 50 8.31 11.51 4.77
CA ILE A 50 7.59 10.31 5.18
C ILE A 50 8.01 9.92 6.61
N PRO A 51 7.10 9.92 7.59
CA PRO A 51 7.34 9.35 8.92
C PRO A 51 7.67 7.85 8.82
N ARG A 52 8.75 7.45 9.48
CA ARG A 52 9.22 6.05 9.52
C ARG A 52 8.87 5.45 10.86
N LEU A 53 7.70 4.81 10.95
CA LEU A 53 7.05 4.35 12.17
C LEU A 53 7.06 2.81 12.28
N LEU A 54 8.15 2.17 11.87
CA LEU A 54 8.35 0.73 12.03
C LEU A 54 8.94 0.43 13.42
N PRO A 55 8.28 -0.39 14.26
CA PRO A 55 8.80 -0.73 15.58
C PRO A 55 10.24 -1.26 15.56
N PRO A 56 11.06 -1.00 16.60
CA PRO A 56 12.39 -1.58 16.71
C PRO A 56 12.35 -3.11 16.60
N GLY A 57 13.29 -3.70 15.86
CA GLY A 57 13.31 -5.13 15.54
C GLY A 57 12.53 -5.51 14.27
N MET A 58 11.66 -4.63 13.77
CA MET A 58 11.11 -4.69 12.41
C MET A 58 11.96 -3.81 11.48
N GLY A 59 13.10 -4.33 11.01
CA GLY A 59 13.93 -3.64 10.02
C GLY A 59 13.20 -3.44 8.67
N CYS A 60 13.83 -2.70 7.75
CA CYS A 60 13.36 -2.47 6.37
C CYS A 60 13.12 -3.79 5.58
N GLU A 61 13.70 -4.90 6.06
CA GLU A 61 13.53 -6.27 5.54
C GLU A 61 12.41 -7.05 6.25
N THR A 62 11.31 -6.40 6.58
CA THR A 62 10.28 -6.89 7.51
C THR A 62 9.59 -8.19 7.08
N SER A 63 9.77 -8.61 5.83
CA SER A 63 9.78 -10.00 5.39
C SER A 63 10.37 -10.06 3.98
N ALA A 64 10.88 -11.22 3.54
CA ALA A 64 11.26 -11.42 2.14
C ALA A 64 10.11 -11.08 1.16
N THR A 65 8.86 -11.19 1.62
CA THR A 65 7.66 -10.78 0.88
C THR A 65 7.61 -9.26 0.68
N ALA A 66 7.79 -8.47 1.74
CA ALA A 66 7.80 -7.01 1.66
C ALA A 66 8.94 -6.49 0.77
N ALA A 67 10.14 -7.07 0.89
CA ALA A 67 11.28 -6.72 0.04
C ALA A 67 11.02 -7.04 -1.45
N ARG A 68 10.34 -8.16 -1.75
CA ARG A 68 9.96 -8.51 -3.12
C ARG A 68 8.92 -7.54 -3.69
N PHE A 69 7.89 -7.20 -2.92
CA PHE A 69 6.91 -6.21 -3.37
C PHE A 69 7.55 -4.84 -3.56
N ALA A 70 8.41 -4.39 -2.65
CA ALA A 70 9.15 -3.15 -2.82
C ALA A 70 10.01 -3.15 -4.10
N TYR A 71 10.67 -4.27 -4.42
CA TYR A 71 11.39 -4.45 -5.68
C TYR A 71 10.46 -4.36 -6.90
N GLU A 72 9.35 -5.11 -6.90
CA GLU A 72 8.39 -5.10 -8.01
C GLU A 72 7.78 -3.73 -8.23
N TRP A 73 7.37 -3.05 -7.16
CA TRP A 73 6.81 -1.70 -7.22
C TRP A 73 7.82 -0.65 -7.66
N SER A 74 9.10 -0.82 -7.32
CA SER A 74 10.17 0.07 -7.80
C SER A 74 10.52 -0.17 -9.27
N ARG A 75 10.34 -1.40 -9.75
CA ARG A 75 10.66 -1.80 -11.13
C ARG A 75 9.52 -1.51 -12.12
N TYR A 76 8.29 -1.68 -11.66
CA TYR A 76 7.07 -1.48 -12.44
C TYR A 76 6.22 -0.39 -11.77
N ASP A 77 6.80 0.80 -11.66
CA ASP A 77 6.24 1.93 -10.93
C ASP A 77 5.18 2.72 -11.71
N GLU A 78 5.09 2.53 -13.02
CA GLU A 78 4.14 3.21 -13.91
C GLU A 78 2.68 3.08 -13.42
N ILE A 79 1.96 4.21 -13.40
CA ILE A 79 0.53 4.27 -13.11
C ILE A 79 -0.23 4.26 -14.44
N ARG A 80 -0.94 3.17 -14.70
CA ARG A 80 -1.63 2.96 -15.96
C ARG A 80 -3.14 3.24 -15.87
N PRO A 81 -3.80 3.67 -16.96
CA PRO A 81 -5.23 4.00 -16.96
C PRO A 81 -6.14 2.83 -16.56
N GLU A 82 -5.76 1.59 -16.86
CA GLU A 82 -6.61 0.43 -16.59
C GLU A 82 -6.78 0.15 -15.09
N TYR A 83 -5.93 0.74 -14.24
CA TYR A 83 -6.04 0.61 -12.80
C TYR A 83 -7.32 1.24 -12.24
N GLU A 84 -7.93 2.22 -12.91
CA GLU A 84 -9.20 2.78 -12.45
C GLU A 84 -10.34 1.76 -12.54
N ALA A 85 -10.51 1.12 -13.70
CA ALA A 85 -11.53 0.09 -13.88
C ALA A 85 -11.32 -1.09 -12.91
N GLN A 86 -10.06 -1.48 -12.72
CA GLN A 86 -9.68 -2.51 -11.77
C GLN A 86 -10.04 -2.13 -10.32
N PHE A 87 -9.67 -0.92 -9.87
CA PHE A 87 -9.98 -0.46 -8.52
C PHE A 87 -11.49 -0.38 -8.27
N ARG A 88 -12.26 0.15 -9.23
CA ARG A 88 -13.74 0.17 -9.18
C ARG A 88 -14.33 -1.24 -9.04
N GLY A 89 -13.80 -2.21 -9.78
CA GLY A 89 -14.22 -3.61 -9.66
C GLY A 89 -13.89 -4.21 -8.30
N TRP A 90 -12.74 -3.89 -7.71
CA TRP A 90 -12.30 -4.43 -6.42
C TRP A 90 -13.00 -3.84 -5.20
N ILE A 91 -13.50 -2.60 -5.29
CA ILE A 91 -14.25 -1.95 -4.21
C ILE A 91 -15.76 -2.18 -4.32
N SER A 92 -16.26 -2.70 -5.44
CA SER A 92 -17.68 -2.99 -5.65
C SER A 92 -18.24 -3.85 -4.50
N PRO A 93 -19.44 -3.53 -3.95
CA PRO A 93 -20.42 -2.56 -4.47
C PRO A 93 -20.25 -1.11 -3.96
N PHE A 94 -19.12 -0.76 -3.35
CA PHE A 94 -18.88 0.61 -2.87
C PHE A 94 -18.83 1.61 -4.04
N ASP A 95 -19.67 2.64 -3.97
CA ASP A 95 -19.67 3.72 -4.95
C ASP A 95 -18.45 4.64 -4.72
N PRO A 96 -17.61 4.89 -5.74
CA PRO A 96 -16.52 5.87 -5.66
C PRO A 96 -16.94 7.26 -5.20
N ALA A 97 -18.18 7.69 -5.41
CA ALA A 97 -18.69 8.94 -4.86
C ALA A 97 -18.64 8.97 -3.31
N GLY A 98 -18.64 7.80 -2.67
CA GLY A 98 -18.48 7.63 -1.22
C GLY A 98 -17.13 8.10 -0.67
N PHE A 99 -16.12 8.33 -1.52
CA PHE A 99 -14.85 8.94 -1.09
C PHE A 99 -14.93 10.47 -0.93
N ALA A 100 -15.88 11.15 -1.58
CA ALA A 100 -15.92 12.60 -1.62
C ALA A 100 -15.98 13.22 -0.21
N GLY A 101 -15.04 14.13 0.09
CA GLY A 101 -14.94 14.83 1.37
C GLY A 101 -14.45 13.98 2.55
N ARG A 102 -14.15 12.69 2.34
CA ARG A 102 -13.78 11.74 3.40
C ARG A 102 -12.28 11.73 3.70
N VAL A 103 -11.94 11.26 4.90
CA VAL A 103 -10.58 10.83 5.25
C VAL A 103 -10.46 9.34 5.01
N VAL A 104 -9.49 8.97 4.18
CA VAL A 104 -9.36 7.62 3.65
C VAL A 104 -8.00 7.02 4.02
N LEU A 105 -7.98 5.73 4.34
CA LEU A 105 -6.76 4.94 4.53
C LEU A 105 -6.61 3.90 3.42
N ASP A 106 -5.44 3.88 2.78
CA ASP A 106 -4.95 2.79 1.93
C ASP A 106 -3.96 1.94 2.73
N ALA A 107 -4.44 0.80 3.24
CA ALA A 107 -3.66 -0.12 4.06
C ALA A 107 -2.87 -1.12 3.19
N GLY A 108 -1.61 -0.78 2.92
CA GLY A 108 -0.69 -1.45 2.00
C GLY A 108 -0.64 -0.78 0.63
N CYS A 109 -0.31 0.51 0.60
CA CYS A 109 -0.49 1.36 -0.57
C CYS A 109 0.45 1.07 -1.76
N GLY A 110 1.51 0.29 -1.56
CA GLY A 110 2.42 -0.13 -2.62
C GLY A 110 3.04 1.06 -3.35
N LYS A 111 2.80 1.16 -4.66
CA LYS A 111 3.25 2.27 -5.52
C LYS A 111 2.26 3.45 -5.64
N GLY A 112 1.19 3.46 -4.86
CA GLY A 112 0.27 4.60 -4.77
C GLY A 112 -0.78 4.69 -5.88
N ARG A 113 -1.01 3.59 -6.61
CA ARG A 113 -2.02 3.56 -7.69
C ARG A 113 -3.44 3.83 -7.20
N HIS A 114 -3.82 3.32 -6.03
CA HIS A 114 -5.16 3.52 -5.48
C HIS A 114 -5.27 4.84 -4.71
N LEU A 115 -4.20 5.29 -4.04
CA LEU A 115 -4.12 6.63 -3.45
C LEU A 115 -4.51 7.73 -4.44
N ARG A 116 -3.96 7.67 -5.66
CA ARG A 116 -4.30 8.61 -6.73
C ARG A 116 -5.79 8.58 -7.07
N LEU A 117 -6.38 7.39 -7.11
CA LEU A 117 -7.80 7.23 -7.47
C LEU A 117 -8.71 7.74 -6.35
N ALA A 118 -8.47 7.38 -5.10
CA ALA A 118 -9.22 7.90 -3.96
C ALA A 118 -9.16 9.44 -3.88
N ALA A 119 -7.98 10.03 -4.12
CA ALA A 119 -7.83 11.49 -4.20
C ALA A 119 -8.63 12.08 -5.38
N ARG A 120 -8.58 11.46 -6.57
CA ARG A 120 -9.36 11.88 -7.75
C ARG A 120 -10.87 11.73 -7.56
N PHE A 121 -11.31 10.77 -6.76
CA PHE A 121 -12.72 10.59 -6.38
C PHE A 121 -13.17 11.60 -5.31
N GLY A 122 -12.32 12.54 -4.92
CA GLY A 122 -12.68 13.68 -4.10
C GLY A 122 -12.43 13.49 -2.61
N ALA A 123 -11.65 12.49 -2.20
CA ALA A 123 -11.23 12.36 -0.80
C ALA A 123 -10.53 13.64 -0.32
N ARG A 124 -10.90 14.09 0.90
CA ARG A 124 -10.30 15.27 1.54
C ARG A 124 -8.83 15.01 1.87
N ASP A 125 -8.57 13.80 2.37
CA ASP A 125 -7.27 13.31 2.78
C ASP A 125 -7.18 11.81 2.51
N VAL A 126 -6.06 11.36 1.95
CA VAL A 126 -5.78 9.94 1.75
C VAL A 126 -4.44 9.62 2.39
N VAL A 127 -4.45 8.79 3.43
CA VAL A 127 -3.25 8.29 4.09
C VAL A 127 -2.89 6.93 3.48
N GLY A 128 -1.70 6.81 2.93
CA GLY A 128 -1.12 5.53 2.50
C GLY A 128 -0.19 4.99 3.56
N LEU A 129 -0.44 3.75 3.97
CA LEU A 129 0.42 2.99 4.88
C LEU A 129 1.05 1.84 4.11
N ASP A 130 2.37 1.68 4.18
CA ASP A 130 3.05 0.47 3.71
C ASP A 130 4.27 0.18 4.59
N VAL A 131 4.61 -1.10 4.72
CA VAL A 131 5.74 -1.57 5.53
C VAL A 131 7.07 -1.36 4.80
N GLY A 132 7.06 -1.46 3.46
CA GLY A 132 8.26 -1.47 2.64
C GLY A 132 8.70 -0.08 2.16
N ALA A 133 9.83 -0.04 1.44
CA ALA A 133 10.33 1.16 0.77
C ALA A 133 9.45 1.61 -0.42
N SER A 134 8.39 0.86 -0.75
CA SER A 134 7.38 1.22 -1.75
C SER A 134 6.70 2.56 -1.45
N VAL A 135 6.66 2.99 -0.18
CA VAL A 135 6.22 4.34 0.20
C VAL A 135 7.00 5.45 -0.53
N ASP A 136 8.28 5.24 -0.85
CA ASP A 136 9.06 6.23 -1.59
C ASP A 136 8.64 6.30 -3.06
N VAL A 137 8.23 5.17 -3.63
CA VAL A 137 7.66 5.09 -4.99
C VAL A 137 6.29 5.76 -5.01
N SER A 138 5.43 5.44 -4.02
CA SER A 138 4.15 6.12 -3.83
C SER A 138 4.32 7.63 -3.76
N ALA A 139 5.29 8.12 -2.97
CA ALA A 139 5.53 9.55 -2.80
C ALA A 139 5.83 10.25 -4.11
N ARG A 140 6.63 9.63 -4.99
CA ARG A 140 6.90 10.15 -6.33
C ARG A 140 5.64 10.16 -7.18
N ASN A 141 4.92 9.03 -7.22
CA ASN A 141 3.72 8.84 -8.06
C ASN A 141 2.51 9.71 -7.69
N THR A 142 2.48 10.22 -6.45
CA THR A 142 1.41 11.07 -5.92
C THR A 142 1.88 12.44 -5.48
N SER A 143 3.07 12.87 -5.92
CA SER A 143 3.66 14.16 -5.53
C SER A 143 2.84 15.38 -5.99
N ASP A 144 2.07 15.22 -7.07
CA ASP A 144 1.12 16.20 -7.59
C ASP A 144 -0.17 16.32 -6.76
N LEU A 145 -0.37 15.46 -5.75
CA LEU A 145 -1.61 15.34 -5.01
C LEU A 145 -1.48 15.88 -3.58
N GLY A 146 -1.97 17.10 -3.37
CA GLY A 146 -2.00 17.75 -2.05
C GLY A 146 -2.76 16.95 -0.98
N ALA A 147 -3.76 16.16 -1.36
CA ALA A 147 -4.57 15.31 -0.48
C ALA A 147 -3.85 14.06 0.05
N VAL A 148 -2.76 13.63 -0.58
CA VAL A 148 -2.09 12.36 -0.23
C VAL A 148 -1.02 12.56 0.84
N HIS A 149 -1.00 11.63 1.79
CA HIS A 149 -0.01 11.52 2.86
C HIS A 149 0.51 10.10 2.92
N LEU A 150 1.78 9.93 3.29
CA LEU A 150 2.40 8.60 3.35
C LEU A 150 3.06 8.36 4.70
N VAL A 151 2.94 7.13 5.16
CA VAL A 151 3.51 6.65 6.42
C VAL A 151 4.15 5.29 6.14
N GLN A 152 5.40 5.13 6.56
CA GLN A 152 5.97 3.79 6.63
C GLN A 152 5.60 3.17 7.99
N GLY A 153 4.94 2.01 7.98
CA GLY A 153 4.53 1.34 9.20
C GLY A 153 3.94 -0.04 8.96
N ASP A 154 3.82 -0.81 10.04
CA ASP A 154 3.26 -2.15 10.01
C ASP A 154 1.74 -2.09 10.15
N LEU A 155 1.00 -2.69 9.22
CA LEU A 155 -0.45 -2.71 9.27
C LEU A 155 -1.01 -3.64 10.36
N ALA A 156 -0.22 -4.56 10.90
CA ALA A 156 -0.63 -5.38 12.05
C ALA A 156 -0.56 -4.58 13.38
N ARG A 157 0.19 -3.48 13.39
CA ARG A 157 0.27 -2.50 14.49
C ARG A 157 0.29 -1.09 13.90
N PRO A 158 -0.81 -0.66 13.26
CA PRO A 158 -0.83 0.54 12.46
C PRO A 158 -0.48 1.76 13.32
N PRO A 159 0.47 2.61 12.91
CA PRO A 159 0.86 3.81 13.65
C PRO A 159 -0.17 4.94 13.46
N LEU A 160 -1.45 4.59 13.59
CA LEU A 160 -2.59 5.42 13.23
C LEU A 160 -3.58 5.49 14.40
N ARG A 161 -4.24 6.64 14.53
CA ARG A 161 -5.23 6.85 15.59
C ARG A 161 -6.48 6.00 15.33
N PRO A 162 -7.05 5.35 16.36
CA PRO A 162 -8.39 4.79 16.29
C PRO A 162 -9.43 5.85 15.95
N GLY A 163 -10.51 5.48 15.27
CA GLY A 163 -11.63 6.38 14.98
C GLY A 163 -11.28 7.58 14.10
N ALA A 164 -10.31 7.43 13.19
CA ALA A 164 -9.72 8.54 12.47
C ALA A 164 -10.08 8.58 10.97
N PHE A 165 -10.61 7.49 10.43
CA PHE A 165 -10.90 7.32 9.01
C PHE A 165 -12.37 7.01 8.75
N ASP A 166 -12.94 7.62 7.71
CA ASP A 166 -14.28 7.31 7.22
C ASP A 166 -14.29 6.03 6.38
N VAL A 167 -13.22 5.83 5.59
CA VAL A 167 -13.06 4.68 4.70
C VAL A 167 -11.65 4.11 4.87
N VAL A 168 -11.56 2.81 5.09
CA VAL A 168 -10.30 2.06 5.10
C VAL A 168 -10.40 1.02 4.00
N TYR A 169 -9.44 0.97 3.09
CA TYR A 169 -9.35 -0.11 2.11
C TYR A 169 -8.00 -0.81 2.15
N SER A 170 -8.02 -2.13 1.95
CA SER A 170 -6.83 -2.97 1.84
C SER A 170 -7.01 -3.95 0.69
N ILE A 171 -6.30 -3.70 -0.42
CA ILE A 171 -6.52 -4.41 -1.69
C ILE A 171 -5.26 -5.17 -2.06
N GLY A 172 -5.34 -6.49 -1.98
CA GLY A 172 -4.24 -7.37 -2.38
C GLY A 172 -3.13 -7.49 -1.33
N VAL A 173 -3.43 -7.21 -0.05
CA VAL A 173 -2.41 -7.07 1.00
C VAL A 173 -2.61 -8.06 2.14
N LEU A 174 -3.79 -8.10 2.77
CA LEU A 174 -4.04 -8.82 4.03
C LEU A 174 -3.61 -10.29 4.00
N HIS A 175 -3.85 -11.01 2.91
CA HIS A 175 -3.52 -12.44 2.77
C HIS A 175 -2.01 -12.71 2.61
N HIS A 176 -1.17 -11.68 2.51
CA HIS A 176 0.28 -11.79 2.54
C HIS A 176 0.88 -11.68 3.95
N LEU A 177 0.07 -11.29 4.93
CA LEU A 177 0.50 -11.24 6.34
C LEU A 177 0.68 -12.64 6.93
N GLY A 178 1.51 -12.71 7.99
CA GLY A 178 1.64 -13.93 8.79
C GLY A 178 0.34 -14.33 9.48
N ASP A 179 -0.44 -13.34 9.95
CA ASP A 179 -1.80 -13.50 10.45
C ASP A 179 -2.74 -12.49 9.75
N PRO A 180 -3.40 -12.90 8.65
CA PRO A 180 -4.36 -12.05 7.94
C PRO A 180 -5.53 -11.59 8.81
N ALA A 181 -5.99 -12.43 9.74
CA ALA A 181 -7.11 -12.11 10.61
C ALA A 181 -6.73 -11.04 11.64
N ALA A 182 -5.51 -11.09 12.18
CA ALA A 182 -4.99 -10.03 13.03
C ALA A 182 -4.83 -8.71 12.26
N GLY A 183 -4.34 -8.75 11.02
CA GLY A 183 -4.27 -7.56 10.16
C GLY A 183 -5.64 -6.92 9.96
N PHE A 184 -6.66 -7.70 9.63
CA PHE A 184 -8.02 -7.20 9.50
C PHE A 184 -8.54 -6.59 10.82
N ARG A 185 -8.34 -7.30 11.95
CA ARG A 185 -8.73 -6.84 13.28
C ARG A 185 -8.00 -5.57 13.72
N ALA A 186 -6.78 -5.32 13.21
CA ALA A 186 -6.03 -4.10 13.47
C ALA A 186 -6.55 -2.89 12.69
N LEU A 187 -7.16 -3.10 11.52
CA LEU A 187 -7.71 -2.02 10.69
C LEU A 187 -9.09 -1.54 11.14
N ALA A 188 -9.95 -2.45 11.63
CA ALA A 188 -11.31 -2.10 12.02
C ALA A 188 -11.42 -0.96 13.08
N PRO A 189 -10.58 -0.91 14.14
CA PRO A 189 -10.62 0.18 15.12
C PRO A 189 -10.22 1.55 14.57
N LEU A 190 -9.59 1.62 13.39
CA LEU A 190 -9.20 2.88 12.76
C LEU A 190 -10.40 3.64 12.18
N LEU A 191 -11.52 2.96 11.98
CA LEU A 191 -12.74 3.55 11.46
C LEU A 191 -13.48 4.37 12.50
N VAL A 192 -14.03 5.50 12.06
CA VAL A 192 -15.09 6.21 12.79
C VAL A 192 -16.33 5.30 12.92
N PRO A 193 -17.23 5.55 13.89
CA PRO A 193 -18.54 4.90 13.92
C PRO A 193 -19.29 5.09 12.59
N GLY A 194 -19.75 4.00 11.98
CA GLY A 194 -20.40 4.02 10.67
C GLY A 194 -19.45 4.10 9.47
N GLY A 195 -18.14 4.08 9.68
CA GLY A 195 -17.14 4.02 8.62
C GLY A 195 -17.14 2.66 7.88
N VAL A 196 -16.51 2.63 6.71
CA VAL A 196 -16.52 1.47 5.81
C VAL A 196 -15.13 0.86 5.68
N LEU A 197 -15.04 -0.45 5.89
CA LEU A 197 -13.84 -1.24 5.57
C LEU A 197 -14.05 -2.01 4.27
N LEU A 198 -13.14 -1.83 3.31
CA LEU A 198 -13.12 -2.55 2.03
C LEU A 198 -11.88 -3.46 1.99
N ALA A 199 -12.08 -4.77 1.91
CA ALA A 199 -10.99 -5.73 1.84
C ALA A 199 -11.11 -6.58 0.57
N TRP A 200 -10.04 -6.63 -0.22
CA TRP A 200 -9.95 -7.49 -1.39
C TRP A 200 -8.77 -8.45 -1.26
N VAL A 201 -9.03 -9.75 -1.34
CA VAL A 201 -8.04 -10.84 -1.20
C VAL A 201 -8.23 -11.87 -2.33
N TYR A 202 -7.17 -12.61 -2.66
CA TYR A 202 -7.28 -13.69 -3.64
C TYR A 202 -8.08 -14.86 -3.07
N ALA A 203 -9.09 -15.31 -3.81
CA ALA A 203 -9.83 -16.53 -3.50
C ALA A 203 -9.01 -17.77 -3.88
N ARG A 204 -9.16 -18.84 -3.10
CA ARG A 204 -8.67 -20.16 -3.49
C ARG A 204 -9.66 -20.82 -4.45
N GLU A 205 -10.93 -20.58 -4.19
CA GLU A 205 -12.09 -21.02 -4.92
C GLU A 205 -12.03 -20.53 -6.37
N GLY A 206 -12.28 -21.44 -7.32
CA GLY A 206 -12.19 -21.16 -8.76
C GLY A 206 -10.75 -21.03 -9.30
N ASN A 207 -9.74 -21.14 -8.45
CA ASN A 207 -8.33 -21.08 -8.82
C ASN A 207 -7.60 -22.42 -8.54
N GLU A 208 -8.30 -23.48 -8.18
CA GLU A 208 -7.72 -24.74 -7.70
C GLU A 208 -6.84 -25.41 -8.76
N ALA A 209 -7.32 -25.50 -10.00
CA ALA A 209 -6.56 -26.09 -11.10
C ALA A 209 -5.28 -25.31 -11.39
N LEU A 210 -5.38 -23.97 -11.39
CA LEU A 210 -4.24 -23.07 -11.57
C LEU A 210 -3.22 -23.21 -10.43
N LEU A 211 -3.70 -23.23 -9.18
CA LEU A 211 -2.86 -23.39 -7.99
C LEU A 211 -2.17 -24.75 -7.95
N SER A 212 -2.86 -25.81 -8.40
CA SER A 212 -2.29 -27.16 -8.52
C SER A 212 -1.18 -27.20 -9.58
N ALA A 213 -1.43 -26.63 -10.77
CA ALA A 213 -0.48 -26.62 -11.87
C ALA A 213 0.76 -25.75 -11.56
N LEU A 214 0.56 -24.55 -10.98
CA LEU A 214 1.65 -23.60 -10.71
C LEU A 214 2.30 -23.80 -9.34
N GLY A 215 1.69 -24.55 -8.44
CA GLY A 215 2.19 -24.79 -7.08
C GLY A 215 3.62 -25.34 -7.02
N PRO A 216 3.97 -26.40 -7.78
CA PRO A 216 5.32 -26.94 -7.85
C PRO A 216 6.34 -25.91 -8.37
N VAL A 217 6.00 -25.21 -9.44
CA VAL A 217 6.83 -24.16 -10.05
C VAL A 217 7.08 -23.02 -9.04
N ARG A 218 6.03 -22.59 -8.34
CA ARG A 218 6.13 -21.55 -7.30
C ARG A 218 7.00 -22.01 -6.12
N ARG A 219 6.93 -23.28 -5.72
CA ARG A 219 7.76 -23.83 -4.63
C ARG A 219 9.25 -23.77 -4.97
N MET A 220 9.60 -24.04 -6.22
CA MET A 220 10.98 -23.92 -6.70
C MET A 220 11.40 -22.45 -6.84
N THR A 221 10.58 -21.61 -7.49
CA THR A 221 10.96 -20.24 -7.85
C THR A 221 10.86 -19.22 -6.71
N ARG A 222 10.04 -19.46 -5.68
CA ARG A 222 9.86 -18.52 -4.55
C ARG A 222 11.17 -18.26 -3.78
N ARG A 223 12.13 -19.18 -3.83
CA ARG A 223 13.46 -19.01 -3.19
C ARG A 223 14.55 -18.54 -4.15
N SER A 224 14.27 -18.48 -5.45
CA SER A 224 15.25 -18.09 -6.46
C SER A 224 15.45 -16.56 -6.51
N PRO A 225 16.65 -16.08 -6.90
CA PRO A 225 16.90 -14.66 -7.14
C PRO A 225 15.97 -14.08 -8.22
N PRO A 226 15.51 -12.81 -8.11
CA PRO A 226 14.62 -12.21 -9.10
C PRO A 226 15.12 -12.25 -10.55
N GLY A 227 16.43 -12.09 -10.77
CA GLY A 227 17.04 -12.16 -12.10
C GLY A 227 16.87 -13.52 -12.77
N LEU A 228 17.07 -14.60 -12.02
CA LEU A 228 16.91 -15.97 -12.53
C LEU A 228 15.44 -16.26 -12.88
N VAL A 229 14.51 -15.90 -12.00
CA VAL A 229 13.07 -16.07 -12.26
C VAL A 229 12.66 -15.34 -13.54
N ARG A 230 13.21 -14.15 -13.78
CA ARG A 230 12.93 -13.38 -15.00
C ARG A 230 13.41 -14.07 -16.27
N VAL A 231 14.62 -14.64 -16.28
CA VAL A 231 15.14 -15.39 -17.43
C VAL A 231 14.29 -16.63 -17.68
N LEU A 232 13.94 -17.37 -16.63
CA LEU A 232 13.10 -18.56 -16.74
C LEU A 232 11.66 -18.24 -17.19
N ALA A 233 11.17 -17.03 -16.93
CA ALA A 233 9.84 -16.59 -17.34
C ALA A 233 9.74 -16.21 -18.84
N TRP A 234 10.86 -15.95 -19.52
CA TRP A 234 10.85 -15.50 -20.92
C TRP A 234 10.26 -16.52 -21.90
N PRO A 235 10.69 -17.80 -21.91
CA PRO A 235 10.13 -18.79 -22.83
C PRO A 235 8.61 -18.98 -22.71
N PRO A 236 8.02 -19.19 -21.50
CA PRO A 236 6.57 -19.31 -21.39
C PRO A 236 5.85 -17.98 -21.71
N ALA A 237 6.43 -16.83 -21.35
CA ALA A 237 5.84 -15.54 -21.71
C ALA A 237 5.81 -15.31 -23.23
N ALA A 238 6.88 -15.68 -23.95
CA ALA A 238 6.94 -15.60 -25.40
C ALA A 238 5.91 -16.52 -26.06
N LEU A 239 5.75 -17.74 -25.55
CA LEU A 239 4.75 -18.69 -26.03
C LEU A 239 3.33 -18.17 -25.82
N ILE A 240 3.00 -17.69 -24.60
CA ILE A 240 1.70 -17.11 -24.28
C ILE A 240 1.44 -15.88 -25.14
N HIS A 241 2.43 -14.99 -25.29
CA HIS A 241 2.31 -13.81 -26.13
C HIS A 241 2.01 -14.17 -27.59
N ALA A 242 2.74 -15.13 -28.15
CA ALA A 242 2.52 -15.61 -29.50
C ALA A 242 1.12 -16.23 -29.66
N ALA A 243 0.68 -17.06 -28.72
CA ALA A 243 -0.66 -17.67 -28.72
C ALA A 243 -1.76 -16.60 -28.64
N VAL A 244 -1.65 -15.66 -27.70
CA VAL A 244 -2.61 -14.56 -27.56
C VAL A 244 -2.66 -13.71 -28.83
N ARG A 245 -1.52 -13.39 -29.45
CA ARG A 245 -1.47 -12.62 -30.71
C ARG A 245 -1.97 -13.38 -31.92
N ALA A 246 -1.83 -14.71 -31.93
CA ALA A 246 -2.36 -15.56 -32.99
C ALA A 246 -3.90 -15.66 -32.91
N VAL A 247 -4.45 -15.76 -31.69
CA VAL A 247 -5.90 -15.86 -31.44
C VAL A 247 -6.57 -14.49 -31.53
N TYR A 248 -6.02 -13.50 -30.84
CA TYR A 248 -6.42 -12.09 -30.90
C TYR A 248 -5.52 -11.38 -31.90
N ARG A 249 -5.82 -11.51 -33.20
CA ARG A 249 -5.22 -10.65 -34.24
C ARG A 249 -5.23 -9.19 -33.75
N PRO A 250 -4.20 -8.39 -34.06
CA PRO A 250 -4.15 -7.01 -33.57
C PRO A 250 -5.43 -6.30 -33.98
N ALA A 251 -6.12 -5.70 -33.01
CA ALA A 251 -7.10 -4.66 -33.30
C ALA A 251 -6.34 -3.57 -34.06
N ARG A 252 -6.32 -3.69 -35.39
CA ARG A 252 -5.82 -2.65 -36.28
C ARG A 252 -6.80 -1.52 -36.10
N SER A 253 -6.36 -0.49 -35.39
CA SER A 253 -6.93 0.85 -35.44
C SER A 253 -7.23 1.18 -36.91
N ARG A 254 -8.52 1.24 -37.24
CA ARG A 254 -9.03 2.03 -38.36
C ARG A 254 -9.52 3.34 -37.78
#